data_AF-A0A6F9AHP0-F1
#
_entry.id   AF-A0A6F9AHP0-F1
#
_cell.length_a   1.000
_cell.length_b   1.000
_cell.length_c   1.000
_cell.angle_alpha   90.00
_cell.angle_beta   90.00
_cell.angle_gamma   90.00
#
_symmetry.space_group_name_H-M   'P 1'
#
loop_
_entity.id
_entity.type
_entity.pdbx_description
1 polymer ?
#
loop_
_entity_poly.entity_id
_entity_poly.type
_entity_poly.pdbx_seq_one_letter_code
_entity_poly.pdbx_strand_id
1 'polypeptide(L)'
;MNFEIQVSGQGSRTTSLSILRNKVRKHALSKAHTQAVKVAEQQKEAAIENAVETMTESYMKETEAVFRTAYHLAKKNRPFSDHESLIELQELNGELQSRSITLLRAEHLLKRSIRVIQSFKESPGEKYSEALEAKQTGEYRSIALKTNAKLKSINPGQFLQSLVNNLEKRLSFEDETIMDLSILDQSQGLMTGLLKEGALGWKGRKEEKRKVRDEVLNSNCDGSGMAV
;
A
#
# COMPACT_ATOMS: atom_id res chain seq x y z
N MET A 1 3.59 -47.71 26.58
CA MET A 1 4.79 -46.84 26.63
C MET A 1 4.29 -45.44 26.99
N ASN A 2 4.63 -44.96 28.18
CA ASN A 2 4.23 -43.63 28.64
C ASN A 2 5.41 -42.68 28.44
N PHE A 3 5.20 -41.60 27.71
CA PHE A 3 6.18 -40.53 27.52
C PHE A 3 5.75 -39.34 28.37
N GLU A 4 6.60 -38.92 29.29
CA GLU A 4 6.38 -37.77 30.18
C GLU A 4 7.17 -36.57 29.65
N ILE A 5 6.53 -35.40 29.58
CA ILE A 5 7.16 -34.17 29.08
C ILE A 5 7.95 -33.54 30.23
N GLN A 6 9.28 -33.59 30.16
CA GLN A 6 10.16 -32.87 31.08
C GLN A 6 10.29 -31.40 30.67
N VAL A 7 10.02 -30.50 31.62
CA VAL A 7 10.23 -29.05 31.45
C VAL A 7 11.72 -28.75 31.60
N SER A 8 12.31 -28.08 30.61
CA SER A 8 13.74 -27.75 30.59
C SER A 8 14.11 -26.68 31.62
N GLY A 9 14.67 -27.12 32.74
CA GLY A 9 15.27 -26.28 33.77
C GLY A 9 15.28 -26.97 35.12
N GLN A 10 16.44 -27.48 35.55
CA GLN A 10 16.61 -28.09 36.87
C GLN A 10 16.45 -27.02 37.97
N GLY A 11 15.25 -26.90 38.56
CA GLY A 11 14.98 -26.04 39.70
C GLY A 11 13.50 -25.96 40.09
N SER A 12 13.21 -25.74 41.39
CA SER A 12 11.85 -25.51 41.89
C SER A 12 11.19 -24.31 41.21
N ARG A 13 9.88 -24.39 40.90
CA ARG A 13 9.10 -23.33 40.22
C ARG A 13 9.27 -21.95 40.87
N THR A 14 9.36 -21.92 42.20
CA THR A 14 9.57 -20.69 42.98
C THR A 14 10.91 -20.03 42.67
N THR A 15 11.96 -20.84 42.49
CA THR A 15 13.32 -20.41 42.11
C THR A 15 13.36 -19.90 40.67
N SER A 16 12.70 -20.57 39.73
CA SER A 16 12.63 -20.10 38.34
C SER A 16 11.90 -18.75 38.23
N LEU A 17 10.84 -18.55 39.01
CA LEU A 17 10.13 -17.27 39.09
C LEU A 17 10.98 -16.16 39.73
N SER A 18 11.80 -16.47 40.75
CA SER A 18 12.70 -15.48 41.35
C SER A 18 13.81 -15.06 40.38
N ILE A 19 14.37 -16.00 39.62
CA ILE A 19 15.35 -15.72 38.56
C ILE A 19 14.74 -14.83 37.47
N LEU A 20 13.51 -15.14 37.02
CA LEU A 20 12.81 -14.34 36.02
C LEU A 20 12.57 -12.91 36.51
N ARG A 21 12.06 -12.73 37.72
CA ARG A 21 11.85 -11.39 38.33
C ARG A 21 13.16 -10.58 38.36
N ASN A 22 14.27 -11.24 38.70
CA ASN A 22 15.58 -10.60 38.70
C ASN A 22 16.06 -10.22 37.30
N LYS A 23 15.84 -11.07 36.29
CA LYS A 23 16.17 -10.76 34.89
C LYS A 23 15.34 -9.60 34.35
N VAL A 24 14.03 -9.58 34.63
CA VAL A 24 13.12 -8.50 34.25
C VAL A 24 13.55 -7.18 34.89
N ARG A 25 13.86 -7.19 36.20
CA ARG A 25 14.36 -6.00 36.91
C ARG A 25 15.68 -5.50 36.34
N LYS A 26 16.64 -6.41 36.06
CA LYS A 26 17.93 -6.04 35.44
C LYS A 26 17.76 -5.45 34.05
N HIS A 27 16.83 -5.99 33.25
CA HIS A 27 16.49 -5.41 31.94
C HIS A 27 15.85 -4.03 32.08
N ALA A 28 14.89 -3.85 32.99
CA ALA A 28 14.23 -2.56 33.22
C ALA A 28 15.22 -1.45 33.63
N LEU A 29 16.29 -1.81 34.34
CA LEU A 29 17.36 -0.87 34.72
C LEU A 29 18.54 -0.85 33.72
N SER A 30 18.46 -1.64 32.65
CA SER A 30 19.55 -1.71 31.68
C SER A 30 19.61 -0.45 30.82
N LYS A 31 20.83 -0.05 30.45
CA LYS A 31 21.06 1.08 29.53
C LYS A 31 20.32 0.93 28.21
N ALA A 32 20.20 -0.31 27.72
CA ALA A 32 19.47 -0.62 26.48
C ALA A 32 17.97 -0.30 26.60
N HIS A 33 17.34 -0.65 27.72
CA HIS A 33 15.93 -0.32 27.96
C HIS A 33 15.72 1.19 28.07
N THR A 34 16.53 1.89 28.88
CA THR A 34 16.45 3.34 29.01
C THR A 34 16.61 4.04 27.66
N GLN A 35 17.54 3.61 26.82
CA GLN A 35 17.72 4.18 25.48
C GLN A 35 16.51 3.90 24.57
N ALA A 36 15.95 2.69 24.62
CA ALA A 36 14.77 2.35 23.84
C ALA A 36 13.54 3.19 24.24
N VAL A 37 13.36 3.43 25.55
CA VAL A 37 12.28 4.29 26.07
C VAL A 37 12.48 5.73 25.60
N LYS A 38 13.69 6.29 25.72
CA LYS A 38 14.01 7.63 25.22
C LYS A 38 13.74 7.79 23.72
N VAL A 39 14.12 6.80 22.91
CA VAL A 39 13.84 6.82 21.47
C VAL A 39 12.33 6.80 21.20
N ALA A 40 11.56 6.00 21.95
CA ALA A 40 10.11 5.95 21.81
C ALA A 40 9.42 7.25 22.26
N GLU A 41 9.96 7.96 23.25
CA GLU A 41 9.49 9.29 23.68
C GLU A 41 9.83 10.36 22.65
N GLN A 42 11.08 10.41 22.18
CA GLN A 42 11.53 11.34 21.14
C GLN A 42 10.75 11.19 19.83
N GLN A 43 10.36 9.96 19.45
CA GLN A 43 9.50 9.73 18.28
C GLN A 43 8.12 10.36 18.41
N LYS A 44 7.58 10.49 19.64
CA LYS A 44 6.30 11.17 19.88
C LYS A 44 6.47 12.68 19.81
N GLU A 45 7.58 13.21 20.32
CA GLU A 45 7.90 14.65 20.26
C GLU A 45 8.16 15.12 18.82
N ALA A 46 8.95 14.35 18.06
CA ALA A 46 9.26 14.62 16.66
C ALA A 46 8.08 14.35 15.71
N ALA A 47 6.96 13.78 16.18
CA ALA A 47 5.79 13.55 15.33
C ALA A 47 5.21 14.86 14.79
N ILE A 48 5.23 15.92 15.59
CA ILE A 48 4.77 17.26 15.17
C ILE A 48 5.76 17.85 14.15
N GLU A 49 7.06 17.75 14.42
CA GLU A 49 8.10 18.25 13.51
C GLU A 49 8.03 17.56 12.14
N ASN A 50 7.96 16.21 12.11
CA ASN A 50 7.80 15.45 10.87
C ASN A 50 6.49 15.79 10.13
N ALA A 51 5.39 15.99 10.87
CA ALA A 51 4.12 16.38 10.25
C ALA A 51 4.22 17.77 9.61
N VAL A 52 4.82 18.74 10.31
CA VAL A 52 5.06 20.08 9.78
C VAL A 52 5.99 20.02 8.57
N GLU A 53 7.06 19.24 8.61
CA GLU A 53 7.99 19.05 7.49
C GLU A 53 7.27 18.49 6.26
N THR A 54 6.47 17.43 6.41
CA THR A 54 5.68 16.86 5.29
C THR A 54 4.69 17.86 4.70
N MET A 55 4.03 18.67 5.53
CA MET A 55 3.16 19.74 5.05
C MET A 55 3.95 20.81 4.29
N THR A 56 5.11 21.23 4.82
CA THR A 56 5.95 22.21 4.14
C THR A 56 6.46 21.68 2.79
N GLU A 57 6.88 20.42 2.72
CA GLU A 57 7.29 19.78 1.47
C GLU A 57 6.17 19.76 0.43
N SER A 58 4.93 19.46 0.82
CA SER A 58 3.80 19.47 -0.11
C SER A 58 3.53 20.87 -0.67
N TYR A 59 3.51 21.89 0.18
CA TYR A 59 3.32 23.28 -0.27
C TYR A 59 4.45 23.77 -1.18
N MET A 60 5.69 23.39 -0.86
CA MET A 60 6.85 23.75 -1.68
C MET A 60 6.81 23.06 -3.04
N LYS A 61 6.32 21.81 -3.11
CA LYS A 61 6.17 21.06 -4.35
C LYS A 61 5.09 21.65 -5.28
N GLU A 62 3.96 22.07 -4.73
CA GLU A 62 2.91 22.79 -5.47
C GLU A 62 3.45 24.09 -6.06
N THR A 63 4.15 24.87 -5.23
CA THR A 63 4.75 26.15 -5.61
C THR A 63 5.83 25.97 -6.69
N GLU A 64 6.65 24.93 -6.57
CA GLU A 64 7.70 24.61 -7.54
C GLU A 64 7.14 24.35 -8.94
N ALA A 65 5.99 23.65 -9.05
CA ALA A 65 5.36 23.39 -10.35
C ALA A 65 4.96 24.69 -11.06
N VAL A 66 4.34 25.61 -10.33
CA VAL A 66 3.93 26.93 -10.83
C VAL A 66 5.13 27.73 -11.35
N PHE A 67 6.22 27.79 -10.57
CA PHE A 67 7.43 28.52 -10.96
C PHE A 67 8.19 27.87 -12.11
N ARG A 68 8.26 26.53 -12.17
CA ARG A 68 8.86 25.81 -13.30
C ARG A 68 8.15 26.14 -14.61
N THR A 69 6.82 26.14 -14.60
CA THR A 69 6.02 26.49 -15.79
C THR A 69 6.16 27.96 -16.17
N ALA A 70 6.10 28.88 -15.20
CA ALA A 70 6.31 30.31 -15.45
C ALA A 70 7.71 30.60 -16.03
N TYR A 71 8.75 29.96 -15.46
CA TYR A 71 10.11 30.05 -15.98
C TYR A 71 10.23 29.48 -17.40
N HIS A 72 9.59 28.35 -17.67
CA HIS A 72 9.55 27.75 -19.00
C HIS A 72 8.90 28.69 -20.02
N LEU A 73 7.78 29.33 -19.68
CA LEU A 73 7.11 30.32 -20.53
C LEU A 73 8.03 31.49 -20.85
N ALA A 74 8.62 32.10 -19.82
CA ALA A 74 9.55 33.22 -19.98
C ALA A 74 10.74 32.84 -20.86
N LYS A 75 11.35 31.67 -20.60
CA LYS A 75 12.49 31.16 -21.37
C LYS A 75 12.14 30.88 -22.84
N LYS A 76 10.88 30.58 -23.15
CA LYS A 76 10.38 30.28 -24.50
C LYS A 76 9.68 31.46 -25.16
N ASN A 77 9.67 32.64 -24.54
CA ASN A 77 8.93 33.82 -24.99
C ASN A 77 7.46 33.51 -25.32
N ARG A 78 6.83 32.64 -24.52
CA ARG A 78 5.40 32.29 -24.68
C ARG A 78 4.51 33.21 -23.84
N PRO A 79 3.27 33.47 -24.28
CA PRO A 79 2.35 34.32 -23.54
C PRO A 79 1.95 33.69 -22.21
N PHE A 80 1.68 34.52 -21.21
CA PHE A 80 1.24 34.07 -19.88
C PHE A 80 -0.14 33.39 -19.91
N SER A 81 -0.92 33.58 -20.96
CA SER A 81 -2.19 32.87 -21.19
C SER A 81 -2.06 31.35 -21.21
N ASP A 82 -0.88 30.83 -21.57
CA ASP A 82 -0.62 29.39 -21.65
C ASP A 82 -0.27 28.78 -20.28
N HIS A 83 -0.15 29.60 -19.23
CA HIS A 83 0.36 29.16 -17.91
C HIS A 83 -0.53 28.11 -17.26
N GLU A 84 -1.84 28.33 -17.25
CA GLU A 84 -2.81 27.40 -16.64
C GLU A 84 -2.80 26.03 -17.34
N SER A 85 -2.95 26.04 -18.67
CA SER A 85 -3.03 24.80 -19.46
C SER A 85 -1.74 23.98 -19.42
N LEU A 86 -0.59 24.63 -19.22
CA LEU A 86 0.69 23.94 -19.07
C LEU A 86 0.91 23.39 -17.66
N ILE A 87 0.36 24.03 -16.62
CA ILE A 87 0.34 23.46 -15.27
C ILE A 87 -0.50 22.19 -15.28
N GLU A 88 -1.72 22.24 -15.82
CA GLU A 88 -2.58 21.06 -15.96
C GLU A 88 -1.89 19.94 -16.74
N LEU A 89 -1.22 20.27 -17.85
CA LEU A 89 -0.48 19.30 -18.63
C LEU A 89 0.71 18.70 -17.87
N GLN A 90 1.41 19.51 -17.05
CA GLN A 90 2.51 19.03 -16.22
C GLN A 90 2.03 18.07 -15.14
N GLU A 91 0.92 18.37 -14.48
CA GLU A 91 0.30 17.51 -13.46
C GLU A 91 -0.15 16.19 -14.08
N LEU A 92 -0.91 16.25 -15.18
CA LEU A 92 -1.37 15.07 -15.91
C LEU A 92 -0.20 14.21 -16.40
N ASN A 93 0.86 14.83 -16.91
CA ASN A 93 2.07 14.12 -17.31
C ASN A 93 2.77 13.48 -16.09
N GLY A 94 2.77 14.14 -14.94
CA GLY A 94 3.25 13.57 -13.68
C GLY A 94 2.45 12.35 -13.25
N GLU A 95 1.13 12.41 -13.33
CA GLU A 95 0.24 11.28 -13.05
C GLU A 95 0.44 10.12 -14.03
N LEU A 96 0.55 10.40 -15.33
CA LEU A 96 0.87 9.40 -16.36
C LEU A 96 2.25 8.77 -16.13
N GLN A 97 3.25 9.58 -15.78
CA GLN A 97 4.61 9.11 -15.48
C GLN A 97 4.71 8.39 -14.13
N SER A 98 3.78 8.63 -13.20
CA SER A 98 3.74 7.91 -11.93
C SER A 98 3.52 6.40 -12.11
N ARG A 99 3.12 5.96 -13.32
CA ARG A 99 3.00 4.54 -13.72
C ARG A 99 2.24 3.72 -12.68
N SER A 100 1.22 4.31 -12.04
CA SER A 100 0.45 3.64 -10.98
C SER A 100 -0.24 2.36 -11.47
N ILE A 101 -0.42 2.24 -12.79
CA ILE A 101 -0.93 1.04 -13.45
C ILE A 101 -0.13 0.76 -14.73
N THR A 102 0.51 -0.42 -14.81
CA THR A 102 1.15 -0.91 -16.04
C THR A 102 0.11 -1.44 -17.01
N LEU A 103 0.43 -1.52 -18.30
CA LEU A 103 -0.47 -2.10 -19.31
C LEU A 103 -0.93 -3.52 -18.92
N LEU A 104 0.00 -4.33 -18.41
CA LEU A 104 -0.25 -5.68 -17.90
C LEU A 104 -1.17 -5.69 -16.67
N ARG A 105 -1.00 -4.72 -15.77
CA ARG A 105 -1.87 -4.58 -14.61
C ARG A 105 -3.28 -4.19 -15.03
N ALA A 106 -3.41 -3.27 -16.00
CA ALA A 106 -4.70 -2.90 -16.58
C ALA A 106 -5.37 -4.10 -17.25
N GLU A 107 -4.63 -4.88 -18.03
CA GLU A 107 -5.11 -6.09 -18.68
C GLU A 107 -5.62 -7.12 -17.67
N HIS A 108 -4.85 -7.41 -16.61
CA HIS A 108 -5.26 -8.34 -15.58
C HIS A 108 -6.51 -7.87 -14.81
N LEU A 109 -6.59 -6.57 -14.51
CA LEU A 109 -7.78 -5.98 -13.86
C LEU A 109 -9.00 -6.05 -14.76
N LEU A 110 -8.85 -5.85 -16.06
CA LEU A 110 -9.92 -5.99 -17.05
C LEU A 110 -10.36 -7.45 -17.20
N LYS A 111 -9.43 -8.41 -17.30
CA LYS A 111 -9.74 -9.86 -17.31
C LYS A 111 -10.50 -10.28 -16.05
N ARG A 112 -10.07 -9.81 -14.87
CA ARG A 112 -10.79 -10.02 -13.60
C ARG A 112 -12.19 -9.43 -13.64
N SER A 113 -12.34 -8.22 -14.18
CA SER A 113 -13.64 -7.54 -14.28
C SER A 113 -14.60 -8.28 -15.22
N ILE A 114 -14.12 -8.74 -16.38
CA ILE A 114 -14.89 -9.57 -17.31
C ILE A 114 -15.39 -10.83 -16.62
N ARG A 115 -14.51 -11.54 -15.89
CA ARG A 115 -14.89 -12.74 -15.13
C ARG A 115 -16.00 -12.46 -14.11
N VAL A 116 -15.91 -11.37 -13.37
CA VAL A 116 -16.94 -10.98 -12.38
C VAL A 116 -18.27 -10.67 -13.10
N ILE A 117 -18.24 -9.88 -14.18
CA ILE A 117 -19.45 -9.54 -14.94
C ILE A 117 -20.09 -10.78 -15.57
N GLN A 118 -19.30 -11.71 -16.09
CA GLN A 118 -19.78 -13.00 -16.60
C GLN A 118 -20.50 -13.79 -15.52
N SER A 119 -19.96 -13.82 -14.29
CA SER A 119 -20.61 -14.53 -13.17
C SER A 119 -22.00 -14.00 -12.84
N PHE A 120 -22.28 -12.72 -13.10
CA PHE A 120 -23.61 -12.12 -12.87
C PHE A 120 -24.70 -12.66 -13.79
N LYS A 121 -24.34 -13.34 -14.88
CA LYS A 121 -25.33 -14.04 -15.72
C LYS A 121 -25.90 -15.28 -15.04
N GLU A 122 -25.09 -15.95 -14.23
CA GLU A 122 -25.43 -17.20 -13.54
C GLU A 122 -25.90 -16.93 -12.10
N SER A 123 -25.21 -16.02 -11.42
CA SER A 123 -25.45 -15.69 -10.01
C SER A 123 -25.64 -14.17 -9.87
N PRO A 124 -26.89 -13.69 -9.65
CA PRO A 124 -27.14 -12.27 -9.45
C PRO A 124 -26.46 -11.79 -8.16
N GLY A 125 -25.81 -10.62 -8.23
CA GLY A 125 -25.24 -9.99 -7.05
C GLY A 125 -26.31 -9.46 -6.09
N GLU A 126 -25.93 -9.25 -4.82
CA GLU A 126 -26.84 -8.86 -3.73
C GLU A 126 -27.83 -7.74 -4.10
N LYS A 127 -27.33 -6.67 -4.73
CA LYS A 127 -28.15 -5.52 -5.13
C LYS A 127 -29.12 -5.81 -6.26
N TYR A 128 -28.74 -6.70 -7.17
CA TYR A 128 -29.63 -7.10 -8.24
C TYR A 128 -30.70 -8.06 -7.70
N SER A 129 -30.36 -8.94 -6.75
CA SER A 129 -31.33 -9.77 -6.03
C SER A 129 -32.33 -8.92 -5.24
N GLU A 130 -31.85 -7.92 -4.48
CA GLU A 130 -32.69 -6.95 -3.76
C GLU A 130 -33.70 -6.27 -4.71
N ALA A 131 -33.26 -5.89 -5.93
CA ALA A 131 -34.11 -5.30 -6.94
C ALA A 131 -35.13 -6.29 -7.56
N LEU A 132 -34.75 -7.56 -7.71
CA LEU A 132 -35.66 -8.61 -8.20
C LEU A 132 -36.76 -8.91 -7.18
N GLU A 133 -36.42 -8.98 -5.90
CA GLU A 133 -37.38 -9.15 -4.80
C GLU A 133 -38.33 -7.97 -4.72
N ALA A 134 -37.83 -6.73 -4.84
CA ALA A 134 -38.64 -5.54 -4.87
C ALA A 134 -39.62 -5.51 -6.06
N LYS A 135 -39.16 -5.98 -7.23
CA LYS A 135 -40.01 -6.13 -8.41
C LYS A 135 -41.12 -7.16 -8.19
N GLN A 136 -40.85 -8.25 -7.47
CA GLN A 136 -41.83 -9.30 -7.18
C GLN A 136 -42.85 -8.86 -6.13
N THR A 137 -42.38 -8.22 -5.06
CA THR A 137 -43.23 -7.73 -3.96
C THR A 137 -44.01 -6.46 -4.33
N GLY A 138 -43.54 -5.71 -5.32
CA GLY A 138 -44.14 -4.43 -5.72
C GLY A 138 -43.79 -3.28 -4.78
N GLU A 139 -42.80 -3.48 -3.90
CA GLU A 139 -42.40 -2.52 -2.88
C GLU A 139 -40.88 -2.52 -2.73
N TYR A 140 -40.29 -1.34 -2.55
CA TYR A 140 -38.87 -1.19 -2.23
C TYR A 140 -38.70 -0.34 -0.98
N ARG A 141 -38.10 -0.89 0.07
CA ARG A 141 -37.88 -0.20 1.36
C ARG A 141 -39.12 0.53 1.88
N SER A 142 -40.25 -0.17 1.87
CA SER A 142 -41.55 0.34 2.30
C SER A 142 -42.21 1.39 1.38
N ILE A 143 -41.76 1.49 0.13
CA ILE A 143 -42.32 2.39 -0.88
C ILE A 143 -42.90 1.55 -2.03
N ALA A 144 -44.21 1.68 -2.25
CA ALA A 144 -44.91 1.00 -3.34
C ALA A 144 -44.41 1.46 -4.72
N LEU A 145 -44.03 0.50 -5.56
CA LEU A 145 -43.56 0.74 -6.91
C LEU A 145 -44.73 0.98 -7.86
N LYS A 146 -44.60 1.96 -8.76
CA LYS A 146 -45.59 2.25 -9.81
C LYS A 146 -45.13 1.67 -11.14
N THR A 147 -46.05 1.05 -11.87
CA THR A 147 -45.77 0.57 -13.23
C THR A 147 -45.79 1.73 -14.22
N ASN A 148 -44.80 1.79 -15.10
CA ASN A 148 -44.73 2.79 -16.16
C ASN A 148 -44.62 2.10 -17.51
N ALA A 149 -45.71 2.14 -18.30
CA ALA A 149 -45.80 1.46 -19.59
C ALA A 149 -44.86 2.04 -20.67
N LYS A 150 -44.30 3.25 -20.47
CA LYS A 150 -43.35 3.86 -21.41
C LYS A 150 -41.92 3.30 -21.23
N LEU A 151 -41.64 2.66 -20.10
CA LEU A 151 -40.31 2.10 -19.82
C LEU A 151 -40.21 0.68 -20.39
N LYS A 152 -39.29 0.49 -21.34
CA LYS A 152 -38.94 -0.83 -21.86
C LYS A 152 -37.90 -1.46 -20.95
N SER A 153 -38.16 -2.66 -20.45
CA SER A 153 -37.20 -3.41 -19.65
C SER A 153 -36.00 -3.81 -20.50
N ILE A 154 -34.79 -3.53 -20.02
CA ILE A 154 -33.55 -4.03 -20.62
C ILE A 154 -33.47 -5.53 -20.33
N ASN A 155 -33.05 -6.33 -21.32
CA ASN A 155 -32.75 -7.75 -21.10
C ASN A 155 -31.38 -7.85 -20.38
N PRO A 156 -31.34 -8.33 -19.12
CA PRO A 156 -30.12 -8.34 -18.32
C PRO A 156 -29.02 -9.21 -18.93
N GLY A 157 -29.37 -10.39 -19.45
CA GLY A 157 -28.39 -11.31 -20.06
C GLY A 157 -27.76 -10.74 -21.33
N GLN A 158 -28.58 -10.12 -22.19
CA GLN A 158 -28.10 -9.41 -23.39
C GLN A 158 -27.21 -8.22 -23.02
N PHE A 159 -27.61 -7.43 -22.03
CA PHE A 159 -26.83 -6.28 -21.56
C PHE A 159 -25.46 -6.71 -21.03
N LEU A 160 -25.42 -7.68 -20.11
CA LEU A 160 -24.17 -8.20 -19.54
C LEU A 160 -23.28 -8.80 -20.63
N GLN A 161 -23.84 -9.54 -21.60
CA GLN A 161 -23.06 -10.07 -22.71
C GLN A 161 -22.50 -8.96 -23.60
N SER A 162 -23.29 -7.93 -23.91
CA SER A 162 -22.82 -6.79 -24.71
C SER A 162 -21.68 -6.03 -24.03
N LEU A 163 -21.72 -5.94 -22.70
CA LEU A 163 -20.68 -5.32 -21.89
C LEU A 163 -19.40 -6.15 -21.91
N VAL A 164 -19.51 -7.47 -21.72
CA VAL A 164 -18.38 -8.41 -21.82
C VAL A 164 -17.70 -8.30 -23.18
N ASN A 165 -18.47 -8.40 -24.28
CA ASN A 165 -17.94 -8.31 -25.64
C ASN A 165 -17.20 -6.98 -25.88
N ASN A 166 -17.69 -5.88 -25.31
CA ASN A 166 -17.04 -4.57 -25.42
C ASN A 166 -15.70 -4.52 -24.69
N LEU A 167 -15.63 -5.11 -23.49
CA LEU A 167 -14.40 -5.18 -22.70
C LEU A 167 -13.37 -6.11 -23.34
N GLU A 168 -13.80 -7.25 -23.89
CA GLU A 168 -12.95 -8.18 -24.62
C GLU A 168 -12.36 -7.56 -25.89
N LYS A 169 -13.16 -6.78 -26.64
CA LYS A 169 -12.66 -6.04 -27.82
C LYS A 169 -11.53 -5.06 -27.49
N ARG A 170 -11.51 -4.51 -26.26
CA ARG A 170 -10.45 -3.59 -25.81
C ARG A 170 -9.20 -4.31 -25.30
N LEU A 171 -9.24 -5.63 -25.18
CA LEU A 171 -8.13 -6.48 -24.75
C LEU A 171 -7.33 -7.08 -25.92
N SER A 172 -7.62 -6.70 -27.17
CA SER A 172 -6.93 -7.25 -28.35
C SER A 172 -5.52 -6.66 -28.53
N PHE A 173 -4.63 -6.98 -27.60
CA PHE A 173 -3.19 -6.92 -27.83
C PHE A 173 -2.73 -8.32 -28.27
N GLU A 174 -1.81 -8.40 -29.22
CA GLU A 174 -1.26 -9.69 -29.66
C GLU A 174 -0.56 -10.37 -28.47
N ASP A 175 -0.85 -11.65 -28.23
CA ASP A 175 -0.34 -12.41 -27.07
C ASP A 175 1.20 -12.38 -26.96
N GLU A 176 1.89 -12.23 -28.10
CA GLU A 176 3.35 -12.07 -28.17
C GLU A 176 3.82 -10.75 -27.53
N THR A 177 3.13 -9.63 -27.79
CA THR A 177 3.45 -8.31 -27.22
C THR A 177 3.28 -8.27 -25.70
N ILE A 178 2.31 -9.04 -25.17
CA ILE A 178 2.04 -9.14 -23.74
C ILE A 178 3.11 -9.99 -23.05
N MET A 179 3.56 -11.08 -23.68
CA MET A 179 4.67 -11.90 -23.20
C MET A 179 5.98 -11.11 -23.14
N ASP A 180 6.29 -10.33 -24.17
CA ASP A 180 7.51 -9.50 -24.18
C ASP A 180 7.49 -8.41 -23.10
N LEU A 181 6.32 -7.78 -22.88
CA LEU A 181 6.15 -6.78 -21.83
C LEU A 181 6.15 -7.39 -20.43
N SER A 182 5.81 -8.67 -20.27
CA SER A 182 5.79 -9.37 -18.97
C SER A 182 7.16 -9.38 -18.28
N ILE A 183 8.24 -9.32 -19.06
CA ILE A 183 9.63 -9.22 -18.58
C ILE A 183 9.88 -7.89 -17.86
N LEU A 184 9.14 -6.84 -18.22
CA LEU A 184 9.25 -5.50 -17.62
C LEU A 184 8.32 -5.33 -16.39
N ASP A 185 7.49 -6.32 -16.08
CA ASP A 185 6.55 -6.26 -14.96
C ASP A 185 7.23 -6.56 -13.61
N GLN A 186 7.82 -5.52 -13.03
CA GLN A 186 8.39 -5.57 -11.68
C GLN A 186 7.30 -5.71 -10.59
N SER A 187 6.00 -5.65 -10.94
CA SER A 187 4.89 -5.71 -9.98
C SER A 187 4.59 -7.12 -9.44
N GLN A 188 5.11 -8.19 -10.07
CA GLN A 188 5.06 -9.54 -9.49
C GLN A 188 5.77 -9.61 -8.13
N GLY A 189 6.82 -8.79 -7.95
CA GLY A 189 7.50 -8.61 -6.68
C GLY A 189 6.71 -7.77 -5.67
N LEU A 190 5.84 -6.86 -6.10
CA LEU A 190 5.13 -5.95 -5.20
C LEU A 190 3.88 -6.57 -4.56
N MET A 191 3.13 -7.43 -5.26
CA MET A 191 1.96 -8.09 -4.64
C MET A 191 2.34 -9.29 -3.75
N THR A 192 3.43 -9.99 -4.05
CA THR A 192 3.97 -11.05 -3.17
C THR A 192 4.92 -10.49 -2.11
N GLY A 193 5.56 -9.34 -2.39
CA GLY A 193 6.45 -8.61 -1.48
C GLY A 193 5.73 -7.69 -0.50
N LEU A 194 4.58 -7.08 -0.80
CA LEU A 194 3.85 -6.28 0.21
C LEU A 194 3.37 -7.14 1.40
N LEU A 195 3.19 -8.45 1.21
CA LEU A 195 2.91 -9.41 2.28
C LEU A 195 4.17 -10.07 2.90
N LYS A 196 5.34 -10.04 2.23
CA LYS A 196 6.59 -10.69 2.71
C LYS A 196 7.72 -9.71 3.09
N GLU A 197 7.91 -8.62 2.37
CA GLU A 197 8.92 -7.57 2.64
C GLU A 197 8.60 -6.72 3.86
N GLY A 198 7.31 -6.56 4.22
CA GLY A 198 6.94 -6.02 5.52
C GLY A 198 7.48 -6.86 6.70
N ALA A 199 7.64 -8.18 6.51
CA ALA A 199 8.12 -9.09 7.54
C ALA A 199 9.64 -9.37 7.48
N LEU A 200 10.24 -9.37 6.28
CA LEU A 200 11.66 -9.67 6.07
C LEU A 200 12.55 -8.42 6.11
N GLY A 201 12.07 -7.28 5.59
CA GLY A 201 12.80 -6.00 5.60
C GLY A 201 13.01 -5.42 6.99
N TRP A 202 12.15 -5.78 7.95
CA TRP A 202 12.31 -5.45 9.38
C TRP A 202 13.34 -6.33 10.09
N LYS A 203 13.60 -7.54 9.57
CA LYS A 203 14.53 -8.50 10.17
C LYS A 203 15.96 -8.21 9.70
N GLY A 204 16.17 -7.95 8.41
CA GLY A 204 17.49 -7.57 7.85
C GLY A 204 18.01 -6.22 8.35
N ARG A 205 17.17 -5.17 8.43
CA ARG A 205 17.59 -3.85 8.96
C ARG A 205 17.96 -3.87 10.45
N LYS A 206 17.49 -4.85 11.23
CA LYS A 206 17.88 -5.05 12.64
C LYS A 206 19.20 -5.79 12.80
N GLU A 207 19.58 -6.63 11.84
CA GLU A 207 20.87 -7.35 11.82
C GLU A 207 22.00 -6.41 11.37
N GLU A 208 21.79 -5.64 10.29
CA GLU A 208 22.76 -4.70 9.73
C GLU A 208 23.11 -3.56 10.71
N LYS A 209 22.10 -2.98 11.39
CA LYS A 209 22.30 -1.94 12.42
C LYS A 209 22.90 -2.48 13.74
N ARG A 210 23.00 -3.81 13.90
CA ARG A 210 23.69 -4.46 15.02
C ARG A 210 25.16 -4.66 14.65
N LYS A 211 25.43 -5.17 13.44
CA LYS A 211 26.78 -5.40 12.93
C LYS A 211 27.61 -4.11 12.75
N VAL A 212 27.02 -3.07 12.17
CA VAL A 212 27.69 -1.75 12.00
C VAL A 212 27.97 -1.07 13.35
N ARG A 213 27.16 -1.34 14.37
CA ARG A 213 27.36 -0.79 15.72
C ARG A 213 28.46 -1.53 16.48
N ASP A 214 28.55 -2.83 16.30
CA ASP A 214 29.59 -3.65 16.92
C ASP A 214 30.96 -3.39 16.25
N GLU A 215 31.02 -3.07 14.95
CA GLU A 215 32.26 -2.64 14.27
C GLU A 215 32.73 -1.23 14.67
N VAL A 216 31.81 -0.27 14.88
CA VAL A 216 32.16 1.10 15.31
C VAL A 216 32.56 1.17 16.80
N LEU A 217 32.08 0.25 17.63
CA LEU A 217 32.48 0.17 19.04
C LEU A 217 33.82 -0.54 19.25
N ASN A 218 34.27 -1.37 18.29
CA ASN A 218 35.54 -2.09 18.39
C ASN A 218 36.73 -1.32 17.76
N SER A 219 36.48 -0.25 16.99
CA SER A 219 37.52 0.59 16.37
C SER A 219 37.90 1.83 17.21
N ASN A 220 37.16 2.15 18.27
CA ASN A 220 37.43 3.31 19.15
C ASN A 220 38.20 2.97 20.43
N CYS A 221 38.75 1.75 20.56
CA CYS A 221 39.51 1.32 21.74
C CYS A 221 41.04 1.52 21.66
N ASP A 222 41.59 2.02 20.54
CA ASP A 222 43.05 2.11 20.34
C ASP A 222 43.65 3.53 20.41
N GLY A 223 43.00 4.50 21.07
CA GLY A 223 43.59 5.85 21.14
C GLY A 223 43.11 6.77 22.25
N SER A 224 43.52 6.54 23.50
CA SER A 224 44.03 7.59 24.39
C SER A 224 44.45 7.00 25.74
N GLY A 225 45.74 6.66 25.83
CA GLY A 225 46.41 6.40 27.09
C GLY A 225 46.96 7.70 27.68
N MET A 226 46.73 7.84 29.00
CA MET A 226 47.50 8.60 29.98
C MET A 226 47.48 10.13 29.95
N ALA A 227 46.63 10.68 30.82
CA ALA A 227 46.97 11.82 31.67
C ALA A 227 46.25 11.68 33.01
N VAL A 228 46.93 11.10 34.02
CA VAL A 228 47.18 11.62 35.39
C VAL A 228 48.29 10.74 35.98
#